data_AF-A0A7S0B2I0-F1
#
_entry.id   AF-A0A7S0B2I0-F1
#
_cell.length_a   1.000
_cell.length_b   1.000
_cell.length_c   1.000
_cell.angle_alpha   90.00
_cell.angle_beta   90.00
_cell.angle_gamma   90.00
#
_symmetry.space_group_name_H-M   'P 1'
#
loop_
_entity.id
_entity.type
_entity.pdbx_description
1 polymer ?
#
loop_
_entity_poly.entity_id
_entity_poly.type
_entity_poly.pdbx_seq_one_letter_code
_entity_poly.pdbx_strand_id
1 'polypeptide(L)'
;MRFPPEAWWQWGNEMLGRNYRSTSEQQWRRWRQSYGTASPLVMSETWDRCAAGVPKSRPEHMLWAIIFLKTYGTESDMCDKVRNPKRPDEKTFRQWVWNWIETISAESSIIIEWENRNKDDVGNECRTTLDSFDSPIDEPSPFWKGWFSKKHGGAGLRYEVCVSLRGGDIVWFSGPWACGANAEITTFRRGLKQCLDEGECVESDRGLRGEACIKTPSTANRNAAARSQANTSRARQESAIGRIKIWRCMKIQFRHGIEKHAHCARACAALAQLSIENGEPLFEIEYYTED
;
A
#
# COMPACT_ATOMS: atom_id res chain seq x y z
N MET A 1 2.34 25.67 2.11
CA MET A 1 1.45 26.17 1.04
C MET A 1 0.69 24.98 0.50
N ARG A 2 -0.64 25.01 0.54
CA ARG A 2 -1.52 23.97 0.01
C ARG A 2 -1.71 24.18 -1.49
N PHE A 3 -1.68 23.11 -2.27
CA PHE A 3 -1.87 23.16 -3.72
C PHE A 3 -3.14 22.41 -4.14
N PRO A 4 -3.99 23.00 -4.98
CA PRO A 4 -5.27 22.39 -5.33
C PRO A 4 -5.06 21.18 -6.27
N PRO A 5 -6.00 20.21 -6.30
CA PRO A 5 -5.91 19.02 -7.14
C PRO A 5 -5.65 19.32 -8.63
N GLU A 6 -6.23 20.39 -9.17
CA GLU A 6 -6.09 20.77 -10.58
C GLU A 6 -4.63 21.10 -10.94
N ALA A 7 -3.88 21.69 -10.00
CA ALA A 7 -2.47 21.99 -10.20
C ALA A 7 -1.64 20.71 -10.32
N TRP A 8 -1.93 19.69 -9.50
CA TRP A 8 -1.28 18.38 -9.59
C TRP A 8 -1.57 17.67 -10.90
N TRP A 9 -2.82 17.74 -11.38
CA TRP A 9 -3.17 17.21 -12.71
C TRP A 9 -2.35 17.87 -13.81
N GLN A 10 -2.24 19.20 -13.78
CA GLN A 10 -1.47 19.96 -14.75
C GLN A 10 0.02 19.61 -14.68
N TRP A 11 0.67 19.78 -13.51
CA TRP A 11 2.10 19.55 -13.34
C TRP A 11 2.50 18.11 -13.64
N GLY A 12 1.72 17.12 -13.18
CA GLY A 12 2.01 15.71 -13.42
C GLY A 12 1.93 15.33 -14.90
N ASN A 13 1.07 15.98 -15.69
CA ASN A 13 1.00 15.74 -17.13
C ASN A 13 2.08 16.53 -17.87
N GLU A 14 2.29 17.80 -17.54
CA GLU A 14 3.34 18.63 -18.12
C GLU A 14 4.73 18.03 -17.91
N MET A 15 5.04 17.52 -16.70
CA MET A 15 6.30 16.84 -16.39
C MET A 15 6.60 15.69 -17.36
N LEU A 16 5.57 15.03 -17.87
CA LEU A 16 5.65 13.90 -18.80
C LEU A 16 5.45 14.31 -20.27
N GLY A 17 5.48 15.61 -20.58
CA GLY A 17 5.26 16.15 -21.92
C GLY A 17 3.83 15.96 -22.43
N ARG A 18 2.85 15.75 -21.55
CA ARG A 18 1.45 15.55 -21.90
C ARG A 18 0.71 16.87 -21.73
N ASN A 19 0.13 17.38 -22.81
CA ASN A 19 -0.71 18.58 -22.78
C ASN A 19 -2.18 18.18 -22.99
N TYR A 20 -2.88 17.93 -21.90
CA TYR A 20 -4.30 17.55 -21.92
C TYR A 20 -5.18 18.77 -21.67
N ARG A 21 -6.12 19.01 -22.59
CA ARG A 21 -7.13 20.09 -22.49
C ARG A 21 -8.43 19.66 -21.80
N SER A 22 -8.54 18.38 -21.44
CA SER A 22 -9.70 17.76 -20.78
C SER A 22 -9.25 16.59 -19.89
N THR A 23 -10.21 15.96 -19.20
CA THR A 23 -9.99 14.81 -18.29
C THR A 23 -10.84 13.62 -18.74
N SER A 24 -10.61 13.13 -19.96
CA SER A 24 -11.26 11.94 -20.50
C SER A 24 -10.80 10.66 -19.78
N GLU A 25 -11.59 9.60 -19.89
CA GLU A 25 -11.27 8.30 -19.29
C GLU A 25 -9.89 7.77 -19.76
N GLN A 26 -9.54 7.98 -21.03
CA GLN A 26 -8.24 7.58 -21.56
C GLN A 26 -7.08 8.33 -20.88
N GLN A 27 -7.24 9.63 -20.63
CA GLN A 27 -6.24 10.45 -19.94
C GLN A 27 -6.10 10.02 -18.47
N TRP A 28 -7.22 9.70 -17.82
CA TRP A 28 -7.23 9.17 -16.46
C TRP A 28 -6.52 7.79 -16.36
N ARG A 29 -6.73 6.90 -17.33
CA ARG A 29 -5.98 5.63 -17.42
C ARG A 29 -4.47 5.88 -17.55
N ARG A 30 -4.05 6.87 -18.35
CA ARG A 30 -2.63 7.26 -18.49
C ARG A 30 -2.05 7.90 -17.22
N TRP A 31 -2.86 8.64 -16.46
CA TRP A 31 -2.48 9.12 -15.14
C TRP A 31 -2.17 7.96 -14.20
N ARG A 32 -3.09 7.01 -14.04
CA ARG A 32 -2.90 5.82 -13.17
C ARG A 32 -1.70 4.95 -13.57
N GLN A 33 -1.38 4.86 -14.86
CA GLN A 33 -0.16 4.18 -15.32
C GLN A 33 1.12 4.85 -14.81
N SER A 34 1.08 6.15 -14.52
CA SER A 34 2.24 6.96 -14.13
C SER A 34 2.28 7.20 -12.62
N TYR A 35 1.12 7.32 -11.96
CA TYR A 35 1.03 7.72 -10.55
C TYR A 35 0.24 6.74 -9.67
N GLY A 36 -0.17 5.57 -10.18
CA GLY A 36 -0.84 4.56 -9.38
C GLY A 36 -2.18 5.04 -8.81
N THR A 37 -2.37 4.87 -7.50
CA THR A 37 -3.56 5.33 -6.76
C THR A 37 -3.46 6.79 -6.34
N ALA A 38 -2.33 7.47 -6.55
CA ALA A 38 -2.17 8.87 -6.22
C ALA A 38 -2.90 9.74 -7.26
N SER A 39 -4.21 9.91 -7.07
CA SER A 39 -5.03 10.90 -7.79
C SER A 39 -4.52 12.33 -7.49
N PRO A 40 -4.87 13.34 -8.29
CA PRO A 40 -4.51 14.73 -7.98
C PRO A 40 -5.00 15.20 -6.59
N LEU A 41 -6.11 14.64 -6.10
CA LEU A 41 -6.59 14.88 -4.73
C LEU A 41 -5.66 14.22 -3.70
N VAL A 42 -5.29 12.95 -3.90
CA VAL A 42 -4.33 12.25 -3.04
C VAL A 42 -2.95 12.94 -3.06
N MET A 43 -2.54 13.51 -4.19
CA MET A 43 -1.31 14.31 -4.28
C MET A 43 -1.39 15.56 -3.41
N SER A 44 -2.51 16.27 -3.46
CA SER A 44 -2.75 17.44 -2.60
C SER A 44 -2.66 17.07 -1.12
N GLU A 45 -3.34 16.00 -0.72
CA GLU A 45 -3.35 15.51 0.66
C GLU A 45 -1.97 15.02 1.11
N THR A 46 -1.25 14.29 0.25
CA THR A 46 0.12 13.82 0.53
C THR A 46 1.05 15.00 0.75
N TRP A 47 0.96 16.04 -0.08
CA TRP A 47 1.76 17.24 0.06
C TRP A 47 1.48 17.97 1.37
N ASP A 48 0.20 18.16 1.70
CA ASP A 48 -0.20 18.88 2.91
C ASP A 48 0.33 18.21 4.18
N ARG A 49 0.35 16.87 4.21
CA ARG A 49 0.89 16.09 5.33
C ARG A 49 2.42 16.07 5.37
N CYS A 50 3.06 15.85 4.22
CA CYS A 50 4.47 15.48 4.19
C CYS A 50 5.44 16.63 3.88
N ALA A 51 5.00 17.73 3.26
CA ALA A 51 5.92 18.75 2.73
C ALA A 51 6.81 19.41 3.80
N ALA A 52 6.34 19.49 5.05
CA ALA A 52 7.12 20.01 6.17
C ALA A 52 8.36 19.14 6.49
N GLY A 53 8.28 17.83 6.25
CA GLY A 53 9.40 16.89 6.42
C GLY A 53 10.45 16.96 5.32
N VAL A 54 10.15 17.62 4.19
CA VAL A 54 11.05 17.74 3.04
C VAL A 54 11.31 19.21 2.70
N PRO A 55 12.05 19.95 3.55
CA PRO A 55 12.25 21.38 3.37
C PRO A 55 12.94 21.69 2.04
N LYS A 56 12.58 22.84 1.44
CA LYS A 56 13.06 23.31 0.12
C LYS A 56 12.65 22.45 -1.07
N SER A 57 11.85 21.39 -0.86
CA SER A 57 11.28 20.65 -1.97
C SER A 57 10.26 21.48 -2.73
N ARG A 58 10.00 21.05 -3.96
CA ARG A 58 8.99 21.60 -4.87
C ARG A 58 8.01 20.48 -5.25
N PRO A 59 6.79 20.80 -5.71
CA PRO A 59 5.82 19.80 -6.17
C PRO A 59 6.39 18.78 -7.16
N GLU A 60 7.28 19.22 -8.05
CA GLU A 60 8.00 18.34 -9.01
C GLU A 60 8.75 17.20 -8.33
N HIS A 61 9.38 17.45 -7.17
CA HIS A 61 10.14 16.44 -6.44
C HIS A 61 9.25 15.33 -5.87
N MET A 62 8.05 15.66 -5.41
CA MET A 62 7.07 14.67 -4.96
C MET A 62 6.55 13.84 -6.14
N LEU A 63 6.28 14.49 -7.27
CA LEU A 63 5.88 13.81 -8.51
C LEU A 63 6.96 12.82 -8.96
N TRP A 64 8.25 13.18 -8.89
CA TRP A 64 9.38 12.28 -9.18
C TRP A 64 9.36 11.03 -8.30
N ALA A 65 9.13 11.20 -6.99
CA ALA A 65 9.07 10.09 -6.05
C ALA A 65 7.93 9.12 -6.37
N ILE A 66 6.73 9.65 -6.64
CA ILE A 66 5.54 8.82 -6.90
C ILE A 66 5.66 8.09 -8.23
N ILE A 67 6.16 8.76 -9.29
CA ILE A 67 6.40 8.07 -10.56
C ILE A 67 7.51 7.03 -10.44
N PHE A 68 8.54 7.29 -9.63
CA PHE A 68 9.59 6.30 -9.35
C PHE A 68 9.02 5.05 -8.65
N LEU A 69 8.15 5.20 -7.64
CA LEU A 69 7.46 4.06 -7.02
C LEU A 69 6.65 3.27 -8.07
N LYS A 70 5.96 3.98 -8.96
CA LYS A 70 5.05 3.37 -9.94
C LYS A 70 5.77 2.64 -11.06
N THR A 71 6.88 3.17 -11.56
CA THR A 71 7.60 2.62 -12.73
C THR A 71 8.84 1.83 -12.33
N TYR A 72 9.43 2.15 -11.17
CA TYR A 72 10.69 1.64 -10.65
C TYR A 72 11.78 1.56 -11.71
N GLY A 73 11.90 2.62 -12.52
CA GLY A 73 12.90 2.77 -13.58
C GLY A 73 14.31 2.97 -13.02
N THR A 74 15.32 2.87 -13.88
CA THR A 74 16.68 3.30 -13.51
C THR A 74 16.73 4.81 -13.36
N GLU A 75 17.69 5.36 -12.63
CA GLU A 75 17.78 6.81 -12.45
C GLU A 75 17.96 7.56 -13.78
N SER A 76 18.76 7.02 -14.70
CA SER A 76 18.89 7.56 -16.05
C SER A 76 17.54 7.59 -16.78
N ASP A 77 16.82 6.47 -16.83
CA ASP A 77 15.50 6.39 -17.48
C ASP A 77 14.51 7.38 -16.86
N MET A 78 14.57 7.51 -15.53
CA MET A 78 13.66 8.39 -14.80
C MET A 78 13.97 9.86 -15.04
N CYS A 79 15.24 10.25 -15.06
CA CYS A 79 15.66 11.61 -15.41
C CYS A 79 15.23 11.98 -16.84
N ASP A 80 15.36 11.05 -17.79
CA ASP A 80 14.89 11.24 -19.17
C ASP A 80 13.37 11.40 -19.24
N LYS A 81 12.64 10.66 -18.40
CA LYS A 81 11.18 10.65 -18.35
C LYS A 81 10.57 11.93 -17.77
N VAL A 82 11.22 12.58 -16.81
CA VAL A 82 10.68 13.75 -16.06
C VAL A 82 11.24 15.10 -16.55
N ARG A 83 11.59 15.19 -17.84
CA ARG A 83 12.46 16.22 -18.42
C ARG A 83 11.87 17.66 -18.53
N ASN A 84 10.72 18.00 -17.96
CA ASN A 84 10.11 19.32 -18.18
C ASN A 84 10.26 20.27 -16.96
N PRO A 85 10.92 21.45 -17.07
CA PRO A 85 11.49 22.06 -18.29
C PRO A 85 12.92 21.61 -18.61
N LYS A 86 13.61 21.00 -17.65
CA LYS A 86 14.96 20.46 -17.84
C LYS A 86 15.05 19.07 -17.22
N ARG A 87 15.88 18.23 -17.84
CA ARG A 87 16.28 16.93 -17.29
C ARG A 87 17.02 17.16 -15.96
N PRO A 88 16.60 16.57 -14.83
CA PRO A 88 17.39 16.62 -13.61
C PRO A 88 18.67 15.81 -13.76
N ASP A 89 19.70 16.14 -12.99
CA ASP A 89 20.84 15.24 -12.82
C ASP A 89 20.44 14.08 -11.89
N GLU A 90 21.08 12.92 -12.07
CA GLU A 90 20.75 11.70 -11.35
C GLU A 90 20.93 11.83 -9.83
N LYS A 91 21.92 12.62 -9.40
CA LYS A 91 22.19 12.83 -7.97
C LYS A 91 21.05 13.63 -7.32
N THR A 92 20.62 14.71 -7.96
CA THR A 92 19.49 15.53 -7.52
C THR A 92 18.19 14.74 -7.56
N PHE A 93 17.94 13.99 -8.64
CA PHE A 93 16.77 13.13 -8.74
C PHE A 93 16.72 12.12 -7.58
N ARG A 94 17.82 11.38 -7.38
CA ARG A 94 17.95 10.38 -6.30
C ARG A 94 17.69 11.00 -4.94
N GLN A 95 18.31 12.14 -4.65
CA GLN A 95 18.17 12.83 -3.37
C GLN A 95 16.70 13.14 -3.07
N TRP A 96 16.01 13.80 -4.00
CA TRP A 96 14.65 14.23 -3.77
C TRP A 96 13.64 13.08 -3.74
N VAL A 97 13.84 12.06 -4.59
CA VAL A 97 13.00 10.87 -4.60
C VAL A 97 13.05 10.15 -3.26
N TRP A 98 14.24 9.90 -2.73
CA TRP A 98 14.35 9.18 -1.46
C TRP A 98 13.85 10.01 -0.28
N ASN A 99 14.16 11.32 -0.21
CA ASN A 99 13.63 12.18 0.83
C ASN A 99 12.08 12.14 0.89
N TRP A 100 11.41 12.17 -0.26
CA TRP A 100 9.95 12.08 -0.33
C TRP A 100 9.42 10.69 0.02
N ILE A 101 10.04 9.61 -0.48
CA ILE A 101 9.61 8.24 -0.15
C ILE A 101 9.73 7.97 1.34
N GLU A 102 10.86 8.36 1.94
CA GLU A 102 11.12 8.21 3.37
C GLU A 102 10.14 9.03 4.22
N THR A 103 9.80 10.24 3.78
CA THR A 103 8.83 11.09 4.49
C THR A 103 7.41 10.52 4.40
N ILE A 104 6.94 10.10 3.22
CA ILE A 104 5.62 9.45 3.08
C ILE A 104 5.59 8.14 3.87
N SER A 105 6.71 7.41 3.88
CA SER A 105 6.86 6.19 4.70
C SER A 105 6.78 6.47 6.19
N ALA A 106 7.26 7.60 6.69
CA ALA A 106 7.15 7.96 8.10
C ALA A 106 5.71 8.32 8.46
N GLU A 107 5.07 9.10 7.58
CA GLU A 107 3.68 9.53 7.71
C GLU A 107 2.68 8.36 7.66
N SER A 108 3.09 7.21 7.09
CA SER A 108 2.23 6.01 7.03
C SER A 108 1.74 5.57 8.41
N SER A 109 2.51 5.83 9.47
CA SER A 109 2.14 5.50 10.85
C SER A 109 0.98 6.34 11.40
N ILE A 110 0.72 7.50 10.81
CA ILE A 110 -0.40 8.40 11.15
C ILE A 110 -1.57 8.15 10.19
N ILE A 111 -1.28 7.89 8.91
CA ILE A 111 -2.30 7.62 7.88
C ILE A 111 -2.99 6.26 8.10
N ILE A 112 -2.24 5.23 8.49
CA ILE A 112 -2.76 3.87 8.73
C ILE A 112 -3.02 3.73 10.22
N GLU A 113 -4.24 4.02 10.63
CA GLU A 113 -4.64 4.05 12.03
C GLU A 113 -5.42 2.80 12.42
N TRP A 114 -4.92 2.06 13.42
CA TRP A 114 -5.54 0.82 13.90
C TRP A 114 -6.96 1.03 14.44
N GLU A 115 -7.22 2.18 15.04
CA GLU A 115 -8.52 2.53 15.62
C GLU A 115 -9.61 2.75 14.57
N ASN A 116 -9.25 2.99 13.30
CA ASN A 116 -10.21 3.07 12.21
C ASN A 116 -10.96 1.76 11.98
N ARG A 117 -10.52 0.63 12.57
CA ARG A 117 -11.28 -0.63 12.57
C ARG A 117 -12.62 -0.54 13.30
N ASN A 118 -12.75 0.44 14.21
CA ASN A 118 -13.93 0.66 15.04
C ASN A 118 -14.94 1.61 14.39
N LYS A 119 -14.65 2.17 13.21
CA LYS A 119 -15.61 2.98 12.45
C LYS A 119 -16.83 2.15 12.08
N ASP A 120 -18.00 2.66 12.46
CA ASP A 120 -19.30 2.01 12.25
C ASP A 120 -19.36 0.58 12.82
N ASP A 121 -18.68 0.34 13.96
CA ASP A 121 -18.71 -0.93 14.66
C ASP A 121 -20.14 -1.25 15.12
N VAL A 122 -20.53 -2.50 14.88
CA VAL A 122 -21.84 -3.06 15.24
C VAL A 122 -21.70 -4.20 16.26
N GLY A 123 -20.50 -4.40 16.81
CA GLY A 123 -20.21 -5.42 17.81
C GLY A 123 -19.88 -6.79 17.23
N ASN A 124 -19.37 -6.84 15.99
CA ASN A 124 -18.95 -8.11 15.39
C ASN A 124 -17.66 -8.63 16.03
N GLU A 125 -17.56 -9.96 16.25
CA GLU A 125 -16.32 -10.58 16.74
C GLU A 125 -15.13 -10.24 15.83
N CYS A 126 -15.32 -10.30 14.51
CA CYS A 126 -14.32 -9.90 13.55
C CYS A 126 -14.57 -8.47 13.05
N ARG A 127 -13.61 -7.57 13.28
CA ARG A 127 -13.66 -6.19 12.76
C ARG A 127 -12.78 -5.99 11.53
N THR A 128 -11.80 -6.86 11.34
CA THR A 128 -10.83 -6.74 10.25
C THR A 128 -10.65 -8.05 9.51
N THR A 129 -10.16 -7.94 8.27
CA THR A 129 -9.62 -9.06 7.52
C THR A 129 -8.11 -8.94 7.40
N LEU A 130 -7.40 -10.07 7.41
CA LEU A 130 -5.95 -10.18 7.39
C LEU A 130 -5.46 -11.06 6.24
N ASP A 131 -4.48 -10.56 5.50
CA ASP A 131 -3.72 -11.31 4.49
C ASP A 131 -2.31 -10.72 4.34
N SER A 132 -1.42 -11.45 3.67
CA SER A 132 -0.05 -11.04 3.42
C SER A 132 0.34 -11.16 1.95
N PHE A 133 1.25 -10.29 1.50
CA PHE A 133 1.87 -10.44 0.18
C PHE A 133 3.40 -10.50 0.29
N ASP A 134 3.99 -11.23 -0.66
CA ASP A 134 5.43 -11.35 -0.80
C ASP A 134 5.90 -10.47 -1.97
N SER A 135 7.01 -9.76 -1.78
CA SER A 135 7.61 -8.85 -2.75
C SER A 135 9.07 -9.25 -3.05
N PRO A 136 9.47 -9.40 -4.33
CA PRO A 136 10.81 -9.89 -4.67
C PRO A 136 11.92 -8.89 -4.36
N ILE A 137 13.07 -9.38 -3.87
CA ILE A 137 14.28 -8.59 -3.63
C ILE A 137 15.49 -9.24 -4.28
N ASP A 138 16.51 -8.43 -4.61
CA ASP A 138 17.84 -8.98 -4.89
C ASP A 138 18.34 -9.81 -3.72
N GLU A 139 18.83 -11.01 -4.05
CA GLU A 139 19.24 -12.00 -3.07
C GLU A 139 20.38 -11.44 -2.21
N PRO A 140 20.16 -11.25 -0.89
CA PRO A 140 21.20 -10.71 -0.03
C PRO A 140 22.38 -11.68 0.06
N SER A 141 23.59 -11.12 0.13
CA SER A 141 24.83 -11.87 0.40
C SER A 141 25.24 -11.71 1.87
N PRO A 142 25.63 -12.79 2.57
CA PRO A 142 25.68 -14.18 2.09
C PRO A 142 24.29 -14.80 1.90
N PHE A 143 24.21 -15.79 1.02
CA PHE A 143 22.98 -16.55 0.77
C PHE A 143 22.35 -17.05 2.07
N TRP A 144 21.04 -16.83 2.24
CA TRP A 144 20.28 -17.36 3.35
C TRP A 144 18.88 -17.78 2.91
N LYS A 145 18.56 -19.07 3.11
CA LYS A 145 17.25 -19.65 2.77
C LYS A 145 16.08 -18.96 3.48
N GLY A 146 16.33 -18.22 4.56
CA GLY A 146 15.31 -17.42 5.25
C GLY A 146 14.68 -16.31 4.41
N TRP A 147 15.28 -15.94 3.27
CA TRP A 147 14.65 -15.01 2.33
C TRP A 147 13.70 -15.68 1.34
N PHE A 148 13.74 -17.02 1.19
CA PHE A 148 13.07 -17.70 0.09
C PHE A 148 11.53 -17.64 0.18
N SER A 149 10.90 -17.04 -0.83
CA SER A 149 9.45 -17.09 -1.04
C SER A 149 9.09 -18.18 -2.05
N LYS A 150 8.17 -19.05 -1.65
CA LYS A 150 7.53 -20.01 -2.57
C LYS A 150 6.63 -19.33 -3.61
N LYS A 151 6.10 -18.12 -3.32
CA LYS A 151 5.14 -17.41 -4.19
C LYS A 151 5.79 -16.98 -5.51
N HIS A 152 7.08 -16.66 -5.52
CA HIS A 152 7.81 -16.23 -6.72
C HIS A 152 9.16 -16.94 -6.95
N GLY A 153 9.49 -17.97 -6.15
CA GLY A 153 10.65 -18.84 -6.39
C GLY A 153 12.01 -18.16 -6.18
N GLY A 154 12.12 -17.21 -5.26
CA GLY A 154 13.36 -16.47 -4.99
C GLY A 154 13.33 -15.70 -3.67
N ALA A 155 14.37 -14.90 -3.42
CA ALA A 155 14.46 -14.05 -2.23
C ALA A 155 13.35 -12.99 -2.22
N GLY A 156 12.66 -12.83 -1.09
CA GLY A 156 11.53 -11.91 -0.95
C GLY A 156 11.28 -11.42 0.47
N LEU A 157 10.52 -10.34 0.55
CA LEU A 157 10.01 -9.74 1.78
C LEU A 157 8.50 -9.89 1.85
N ARG A 158 7.99 -10.22 3.03
CA ARG A 158 6.56 -10.34 3.32
C ARG A 158 6.06 -9.11 4.06
N TYR A 159 4.86 -8.70 3.70
CA TYR A 159 4.11 -7.63 4.35
C TYR A 159 2.72 -8.15 4.73
N GLU A 160 2.36 -7.92 5.98
CA GLU A 160 1.06 -8.25 6.56
C GLU A 160 0.17 -7.00 6.52
N VAL A 161 -1.07 -7.15 6.07
CA VAL A 161 -2.01 -6.03 5.86
C VAL A 161 -3.35 -6.38 6.48
N CYS A 162 -3.93 -5.46 7.26
CA CYS A 162 -5.32 -5.59 7.70
C CYS A 162 -6.19 -4.48 7.14
N VAL A 163 -7.42 -4.85 6.79
CA VAL A 163 -8.44 -3.95 6.29
C VAL A 163 -9.67 -4.04 7.18
N SER A 164 -10.25 -2.90 7.54
CA SER A 164 -11.50 -2.88 8.32
C SER A 164 -12.67 -3.38 7.47
N LEU A 165 -13.49 -4.25 8.05
CA LEU A 165 -14.61 -4.88 7.35
C LEU A 165 -15.76 -3.90 7.11
N ARG A 166 -15.93 -2.90 7.98
CA ARG A 166 -16.96 -1.88 7.85
C ARG A 166 -16.45 -0.71 7.01
N GLY A 167 -15.53 0.09 7.54
CA GLY A 167 -15.00 1.29 6.87
C GLY A 167 -14.18 1.04 5.59
N GLY A 168 -13.49 -0.09 5.49
CA GLY A 168 -12.67 -0.42 4.32
C GLY A 168 -11.29 0.23 4.33
N ASP A 169 -10.92 0.80 5.47
CA ASP A 169 -9.61 1.38 5.70
C ASP A 169 -8.55 0.29 5.82
N ILE A 170 -7.36 0.53 5.28
CA ILE A 170 -6.16 -0.18 5.69
C ILE A 170 -5.83 0.34 7.10
N VAL A 171 -5.85 -0.57 8.08
CA VAL A 171 -5.71 -0.25 9.52
C VAL A 171 -4.43 -0.83 10.12
N TRP A 172 -3.77 -1.74 9.40
CA TRP A 172 -2.50 -2.33 9.82
C TRP A 172 -1.62 -2.60 8.61
N PHE A 173 -0.33 -2.28 8.74
CA PHE A 173 0.68 -2.62 7.75
C PHE A 173 2.00 -2.97 8.44
N SER A 174 2.41 -4.23 8.37
CA SER A 174 3.59 -4.75 9.09
C SER A 174 4.58 -5.44 8.17
N GLY A 175 5.87 -5.20 8.43
CA GLY A 175 7.00 -5.68 7.64
C GLY A 175 8.16 -4.68 7.62
N PRO A 176 9.26 -4.99 6.92
CA PRO A 176 9.47 -6.17 6.09
C PRO A 176 9.82 -7.42 6.90
N TRP A 177 9.24 -8.56 6.53
CA TRP A 177 9.58 -9.87 7.10
C TRP A 177 10.31 -10.73 6.07
N ALA A 178 11.41 -11.40 6.43
CA ALA A 178 12.05 -12.37 5.53
C ALA A 178 11.11 -13.54 5.24
N CYS A 179 10.74 -13.79 3.97
CA CYS A 179 9.65 -14.70 3.61
C CYS A 179 9.81 -16.14 4.11
N GLY A 180 11.02 -16.68 4.01
CA GLY A 180 11.34 -18.07 4.35
C GLY A 180 11.50 -18.31 5.85
N ALA A 181 11.91 -17.28 6.60
CA ALA A 181 12.10 -17.36 8.05
C ALA A 181 10.83 -17.01 8.85
N ASN A 182 9.88 -16.29 8.24
CA ASN A 182 8.71 -15.76 8.93
C ASN A 182 7.42 -16.21 8.23
N ALA A 183 6.89 -17.37 8.60
CA ALA A 183 5.55 -17.80 8.18
C ALA A 183 4.48 -16.77 8.63
N GLU A 184 3.36 -16.69 7.91
CA GLU A 184 2.28 -15.71 8.19
C GLU A 184 1.75 -15.83 9.63
N ILE A 185 1.59 -17.05 10.16
CA ILE A 185 1.18 -17.22 11.56
C ILE A 185 2.22 -16.67 12.56
N THR A 186 3.50 -16.70 12.20
CA THR A 186 4.58 -16.18 13.03
C THR A 186 4.57 -14.64 13.03
N THR A 187 4.30 -14.01 11.88
CA THR A 187 4.19 -12.54 11.80
C THR A 187 2.96 -12.06 12.57
N PHE A 188 1.83 -12.73 12.42
CA PHE A 188 0.59 -12.42 13.16
C PHE A 188 0.81 -12.44 14.67
N ARG A 189 1.42 -13.51 15.20
CA ARG A 189 1.71 -13.67 16.64
C ARG A 189 2.63 -12.59 17.20
N ARG A 190 3.61 -12.15 16.40
CA ARG A 190 4.60 -11.13 16.78
C ARG A 190 4.09 -9.70 16.63
N GLY A 191 3.12 -9.49 15.76
CA GLY A 191 2.54 -8.19 15.46
C GLY A 191 1.08 -8.13 15.90
N LEU A 192 0.18 -8.21 14.92
CA LEU A 192 -1.24 -7.89 15.06
C LEU A 192 -1.94 -8.54 16.26
N LYS A 193 -1.60 -9.78 16.62
CA LYS A 193 -2.23 -10.46 17.77
C LYS A 193 -2.11 -9.66 19.06
N GLN A 194 -1.01 -8.91 19.23
CA GLN A 194 -0.76 -8.09 20.41
C GLN A 194 -1.62 -6.80 20.45
N CYS A 195 -2.29 -6.48 19.34
CA CYS A 195 -3.09 -5.27 19.18
C CYS A 195 -4.60 -5.54 19.22
N LEU A 196 -5.01 -6.81 19.25
CA LEU A 196 -6.42 -7.19 19.33
C LEU A 196 -6.94 -6.97 20.74
N ASP A 197 -8.17 -6.45 20.85
CA ASP A 197 -8.89 -6.38 22.12
C ASP A 197 -9.25 -7.78 22.62
N GLU A 198 -9.61 -7.89 23.90
CA GLU A 198 -10.06 -9.16 24.47
C GLU A 198 -11.32 -9.66 23.73
N GLY A 199 -11.23 -10.88 23.19
CA GLY A 199 -12.30 -11.49 22.39
C GLY A 199 -12.36 -11.04 20.93
N GLU A 200 -11.58 -10.02 20.53
CA GLU A 200 -11.53 -9.56 19.15
C GLU A 200 -10.86 -10.61 18.23
N CYS A 201 -11.45 -10.79 17.06
CA CYS A 201 -11.01 -11.73 16.05
C CYS A 201 -10.70 -11.04 14.72
N VAL A 202 -10.01 -11.77 13.84
CA VAL A 202 -9.71 -11.36 12.46
C VAL A 202 -10.18 -12.42 11.48
N GLU A 203 -10.73 -12.00 10.35
CA GLU A 203 -11.05 -12.90 9.25
C GLU A 203 -9.83 -13.11 8.36
N SER A 204 -9.46 -14.36 8.09
CA SER A 204 -8.38 -14.66 7.15
C SER A 204 -8.73 -15.81 6.23
N ASP A 205 -7.85 -16.05 5.26
CA ASP A 205 -7.97 -17.15 4.33
C ASP A 205 -7.76 -18.51 5.02
N ARG A 206 -7.78 -19.59 4.24
CA ARG A 206 -7.62 -20.94 4.81
C ARG A 206 -6.17 -21.25 5.23
N GLY A 207 -5.18 -20.48 4.77
CA GLY A 207 -3.77 -20.71 5.00
C GLY A 207 -3.32 -20.28 6.39
N LEU A 208 -3.95 -19.25 6.96
CA LEU A 208 -3.63 -18.74 8.28
C LEU A 208 -4.42 -19.46 9.38
N ARG A 209 -3.76 -20.28 10.19
CA ARG A 209 -4.38 -21.10 11.27
C ARG A 209 -3.48 -21.20 12.50
N GLY A 210 -4.08 -21.62 13.62
CA GLY A 210 -3.35 -21.96 14.85
C GLY A 210 -3.52 -20.95 15.99
N GLU A 211 -4.51 -20.07 15.88
CA GLU A 211 -4.91 -19.10 16.91
C GLU A 211 -6.44 -19.00 16.93
N ALA A 212 -7.03 -18.93 18.12
CA ALA A 212 -8.50 -18.90 18.28
C ALA A 212 -9.13 -17.60 17.76
N CYS A 213 -8.37 -16.49 17.80
CA CYS A 213 -8.78 -15.19 17.27
C CYS A 213 -8.71 -15.09 15.73
N ILE A 214 -8.36 -16.17 15.01
CA ILE A 214 -8.36 -16.19 13.55
C ILE A 214 -9.56 -17.00 13.06
N LYS A 215 -10.52 -16.33 12.43
CA LYS A 215 -11.68 -16.99 11.80
C LYS A 215 -11.38 -17.24 10.33
N THR A 216 -11.46 -18.51 9.94
CA THR A 216 -11.24 -18.95 8.56
C THR A 216 -12.53 -19.54 7.98
N PRO A 217 -12.61 -19.73 6.65
CA PRO A 217 -13.72 -20.46 6.05
C PRO A 217 -13.98 -21.86 6.61
N SER A 218 -12.97 -22.51 7.20
CA SER A 218 -13.07 -23.84 7.80
C SER A 218 -13.61 -23.87 9.23
N THR A 219 -13.57 -22.74 9.95
CA THR A 219 -14.00 -22.68 11.36
C THR A 219 -15.43 -22.15 11.53
N ALA A 220 -16.04 -21.67 10.44
CA ALA A 220 -17.40 -21.15 10.45
C ALA A 220 -18.41 -22.24 10.06
N ASN A 221 -19.53 -22.31 10.76
CA ASN A 221 -20.62 -23.25 10.52
C ASN A 221 -21.53 -22.70 9.41
N ARG A 222 -21.19 -22.95 8.13
CA ARG A 222 -21.70 -22.07 7.06
C ARG A 222 -22.93 -22.57 6.32
N ASN A 223 -24.06 -21.92 6.60
CA ASN A 223 -25.13 -21.67 5.64
C ASN A 223 -24.61 -20.83 4.45
N ALA A 224 -25.45 -20.60 3.43
CA ALA A 224 -25.04 -19.87 2.23
C ALA A 224 -24.64 -18.40 2.51
N ALA A 225 -25.30 -17.74 3.46
CA ALA A 225 -25.06 -16.34 3.81
C ALA A 225 -23.66 -16.12 4.37
N ALA A 226 -23.24 -16.94 5.35
CA ALA A 226 -21.91 -16.88 5.94
C ALA A 226 -20.78 -17.16 4.92
N ARG A 227 -21.05 -17.96 3.86
CA ARG A 227 -20.09 -18.14 2.76
C ARG A 227 -19.99 -16.90 1.89
N SER A 228 -21.13 -16.30 1.56
CA SER A 228 -21.20 -15.09 0.75
C SER A 228 -20.41 -13.96 1.40
N GLN A 229 -20.67 -13.69 2.68
CA GLN A 229 -20.02 -12.66 3.48
C GLN A 229 -18.49 -12.81 3.52
N ALA A 230 -17.99 -14.01 3.81
CA ALA A 230 -16.55 -14.27 3.82
C ALA A 230 -15.90 -14.22 2.43
N ASN A 231 -16.66 -14.38 1.34
CA ASN A 231 -16.14 -14.12 -0.01
C ASN A 231 -15.97 -12.61 -0.21
N THR A 232 -16.95 -11.83 0.22
CA THR A 232 -16.94 -10.37 0.15
C THR A 232 -15.80 -9.77 0.98
N SER A 233 -15.58 -10.23 2.22
CA SER A 233 -14.44 -9.83 3.05
C SER A 233 -13.09 -10.08 2.38
N ARG A 234 -12.91 -11.26 1.77
CA ARG A 234 -11.68 -11.60 1.04
C ARG A 234 -11.50 -10.74 -0.20
N ALA A 235 -12.57 -10.51 -0.96
CA ALA A 235 -12.50 -9.63 -2.13
C ALA A 235 -12.11 -8.19 -1.74
N ARG A 236 -12.52 -7.72 -0.55
CA ARG A 236 -12.13 -6.40 -0.03
C ARG A 236 -10.64 -6.40 0.31
N GLN A 237 -10.16 -7.41 1.02
CA GLN A 237 -8.73 -7.59 1.33
C GLN A 237 -7.87 -7.61 0.06
N GLU A 238 -8.26 -8.43 -0.93
CA GLU A 238 -7.58 -8.52 -2.23
C GLU A 238 -7.57 -7.19 -2.98
N SER A 239 -8.65 -6.41 -2.89
CA SER A 239 -8.75 -5.08 -3.52
C SER A 239 -7.79 -4.08 -2.87
N ALA A 240 -7.70 -4.06 -1.54
CA ALA A 240 -6.77 -3.20 -0.82
C ALA A 240 -5.30 -3.56 -1.11
N ILE A 241 -4.95 -4.84 -0.99
CA ILE A 241 -3.61 -5.34 -1.35
C ILE A 241 -3.30 -5.07 -2.83
N GLY A 242 -4.31 -5.18 -3.70
CA GLY A 242 -4.22 -4.83 -5.11
C GLY A 242 -3.70 -3.42 -5.34
N ARG A 243 -4.19 -2.44 -4.56
CA ARG A 243 -3.76 -1.03 -4.60
C ARG A 243 -2.33 -0.81 -4.10
N ILE A 244 -1.80 -1.67 -3.23
CA ILE A 244 -0.39 -1.65 -2.83
C ILE A 244 0.48 -2.35 -3.89
N LYS A 245 -0.05 -3.38 -4.55
CA LYS A 245 0.68 -4.13 -5.57
C LYS A 245 0.67 -3.46 -6.94
N ILE A 246 -0.12 -2.41 -7.21
CA ILE A 246 -0.03 -1.74 -8.52
C ILE A 246 1.32 -1.05 -8.73
N TRP A 247 2.04 -0.72 -7.67
CA TRP A 247 3.34 -0.05 -7.72
C TRP A 247 4.43 -1.02 -8.16
N ARG A 248 5.18 -0.68 -9.23
CA ARG A 248 6.13 -1.62 -9.83
C ARG A 248 7.26 -1.98 -8.89
N CYS A 249 7.66 -1.08 -7.99
CA CYS A 249 8.63 -1.37 -6.95
C CYS A 249 8.23 -2.55 -6.05
N MET A 250 6.94 -2.89 -5.94
CA MET A 250 6.45 -4.03 -5.14
C MET A 250 6.32 -5.33 -5.95
N LYS A 251 6.47 -5.28 -7.28
CA LYS A 251 6.17 -6.40 -8.18
C LYS A 251 7.39 -7.02 -8.84
N ILE A 252 8.43 -6.23 -9.03
CA ILE A 252 9.66 -6.67 -9.70
C ILE A 252 10.77 -6.79 -8.67
N GLN A 253 11.82 -7.48 -9.08
CA GLN A 253 13.07 -7.59 -8.34
C GLN A 253 13.55 -6.23 -7.83
N PHE A 254 13.51 -6.03 -6.52
CA PHE A 254 13.86 -4.77 -5.90
C PHE A 254 15.39 -4.63 -5.76
N ARG A 255 15.94 -3.65 -6.49
CA ARG A 255 17.39 -3.41 -6.63
C ARG A 255 18.09 -2.67 -5.49
N HIS A 256 17.36 -2.09 -4.55
CA HIS A 256 17.95 -1.37 -3.41
C HIS A 256 17.88 -2.24 -2.15
N GLY A 257 18.54 -1.81 -1.07
CA GLY A 257 18.55 -2.53 0.20
C GLY A 257 17.17 -2.69 0.84
N ILE A 258 17.09 -3.61 1.80
CA ILE A 258 15.85 -3.98 2.53
C ILE A 258 15.19 -2.76 3.19
N GLU A 259 15.97 -1.86 3.78
CA GLU A 259 15.48 -0.62 4.40
C GLU A 259 14.73 0.26 3.39
N LYS A 260 15.33 0.48 2.22
CA LYS A 260 14.69 1.24 1.13
C LYS A 260 13.44 0.55 0.60
N HIS A 261 13.43 -0.79 0.57
CA HIS A 261 12.21 -1.52 0.22
C HIS A 261 11.11 -1.27 1.26
N ALA A 262 11.46 -1.27 2.54
CA ALA A 262 10.53 -1.01 3.63
C ALA A 262 9.89 0.38 3.49
N HIS A 263 10.68 1.39 3.14
CA HIS A 263 10.17 2.74 2.88
C HIS A 263 9.22 2.78 1.68
N CYS A 264 9.61 2.17 0.55
CA CYS A 264 8.74 2.07 -0.61
C CYS A 264 7.40 1.38 -0.28
N ALA A 265 7.44 0.28 0.47
CA ALA A 265 6.26 -0.50 0.82
C ALA A 265 5.29 0.30 1.71
N ARG A 266 5.81 0.96 2.76
CA ARG A 266 5.02 1.84 3.63
C ARG A 266 4.45 3.04 2.89
N ALA A 267 5.24 3.67 2.01
CA ALA A 267 4.75 4.77 1.18
C ALA A 267 3.63 4.32 0.24
N CYS A 268 3.75 3.14 -0.38
CA CYS A 268 2.70 2.57 -1.23
C CYS A 268 1.42 2.25 -0.44
N ALA A 269 1.55 1.76 0.79
CA ALA A 269 0.42 1.52 1.69
C ALA A 269 -0.28 2.82 2.11
N ALA A 270 0.49 3.85 2.48
CA ALA A 270 -0.04 5.17 2.81
C ALA A 270 -0.80 5.79 1.62
N LEU A 271 -0.23 5.75 0.42
CA LEU A 271 -0.90 6.22 -0.81
C LEU A 271 -2.15 5.42 -1.17
N ALA A 272 -2.18 4.13 -0.84
CA ALA A 272 -3.38 3.31 -1.02
C ALA A 272 -4.48 3.72 -0.02
N GLN A 273 -4.13 3.95 1.25
CA GLN A 273 -5.07 4.40 2.27
C GLN A 273 -5.61 5.79 2.00
N LEU A 274 -4.75 6.76 1.68
CA LEU A 274 -5.20 8.09 1.27
C LEU A 274 -6.14 8.03 0.07
N SER A 275 -5.91 7.12 -0.88
CA SER A 275 -6.82 6.93 -2.01
C SER A 275 -8.18 6.37 -1.60
N ILE A 276 -8.25 5.50 -0.58
CA ILE A 276 -9.51 4.99 -0.02
C ILE A 276 -10.31 6.15 0.59
N GLU A 277 -9.64 7.00 1.37
CA GLU A 277 -10.26 8.16 2.02
C GLU A 277 -10.65 9.28 1.05
N ASN A 278 -9.90 9.44 -0.05
CA ASN A 278 -10.00 10.58 -0.94
C ASN A 278 -10.52 10.21 -2.35
N GLY A 279 -11.73 9.68 -2.37
CA GLY A 279 -12.54 9.55 -3.60
C GLY A 279 -12.52 8.17 -4.27
N GLU A 280 -11.79 7.20 -3.73
CA GLU A 280 -11.84 5.82 -4.22
C GLU A 280 -12.09 4.83 -3.06
N PRO A 281 -13.21 4.89 -2.31
CA PRO A 281 -13.46 3.94 -1.23
C PRO A 281 -13.50 2.48 -1.73
N LEU A 282 -13.26 1.52 -0.84
CA LEU A 282 -13.55 0.11 -1.12
C LEU A 282 -15.07 -0.11 -1.10
N PHE A 283 -15.55 -1.14 -1.80
CA PHE A 283 -16.98 -1.48 -1.80
C PHE A 283 -17.46 -1.93 -0.42
N GLU A 284 -18.69 -1.58 -0.05
CA GLU A 284 -19.30 -1.89 1.25
C GLU A 284 -19.49 -3.38 1.51
N ILE A 285 -19.48 -3.78 2.79
CA ILE A 285 -19.79 -5.14 3.25
C ILE A 285 -20.98 -5.07 4.19
N GLU A 286 -22.09 -5.70 3.80
CA GLU A 286 -23.18 -6.00 4.73
C GLU A 286 -22.77 -7.17 5.62
N TYR A 287 -22.76 -6.94 6.93
CA TYR A 287 -22.50 -7.97 7.93
C TYR A 287 -23.84 -8.38 8.52
N TYR A 288 -24.26 -9.63 8.30
CA TYR A 288 -25.47 -10.16 8.92
C TYR A 288 -25.12 -10.74 10.28
N THR A 289 -25.87 -10.37 11.32
CA THR A 289 -25.84 -11.08 12.59
C THR A 289 -26.52 -12.44 12.39
N GLU A 290 -25.93 -13.50 12.95
CA GLU A 290 -26.64 -14.77 13.08
C GLU A 290 -27.67 -14.59 14.20
N ASP A 291 -28.91 -14.24 13.84
CA ASP A 291 -30.08 -14.43 14.71
C ASP A 291 -30.50 -15.91 14.74
#